data_AF-A0A8S1ECQ5-F1
#
_entry.id   AF-A0A8S1ECQ5-F1
#
_cell.length_a   1.000
_cell.length_b   1.000
_cell.length_c   1.000
_cell.angle_alpha   90.00
_cell.angle_beta   90.00
_cell.angle_gamma   90.00
#
_symmetry.space_group_name_H-M   'P 1'
#
loop_
_entity.id
_entity.type
_entity.pdbx_description
1 polymer ?
#
loop_
_entity_poly.entity_id
_entity_poly.type
_entity_poly.pdbx_seq_one_letter_code
_entity_poly.pdbx_strand_id
1 'polypeptide(L)'
;MEDAEKTEVAKPPEEPTSSTEKPKLDIDGMITDLCELLRDPNAQMKKKVVNIMTLPQILSIGDMNQERCQRIFESLSPDVLDAIISNKNEELSCGIVANILSFCVQATSPDVYAKFKKLVPGLVALLPKQKIFLSSTLNDIAIIVTYMPFEKSEISIIFETLRQLTTYYVKQSNNLEVSSFLSVIRLVFSKLFSLISTGDNESIIDSRGWTVGILSIVRGLLKERPEKLSEKVRVGMWDVIGSVARLIGPSWFALDQSFGKLVAQLNIVEIQMILTNPTEVDAIALSRHLRILEMFICAVHDDETFAKSTYINDVLIAIGSGIKYVLKFWADAADANIELDFQVKINLFTFAVFLLARNEFEIIDKDVQKKIGPLMVEQGIAVIDETTEIQLHTEVSRMYFEFIESMSEMLTLGECVPILVAKFIAKLNASTEYNRWQLSVIEVTVSISNFRGRVDWYSQKTLDEARRILRALGEPQQNDLDEMYKIFANLPRVR
;
A
#
# COMPACT_ATOMS: atom_id res chain seq x y z
N MET A 1 81.27 -1.57 39.73
CA MET A 1 81.51 -2.71 38.81
C MET A 1 80.13 -3.15 38.36
N GLU A 2 79.40 -2.32 37.62
CA GLU A 2 79.72 -1.86 36.25
C GLU A 2 80.11 -3.07 35.40
N ASP A 3 79.13 -3.61 34.68
CA ASP A 3 79.25 -3.72 33.23
C ASP A 3 77.86 -3.62 32.61
N ALA A 4 77.73 -2.60 31.76
CA ALA A 4 76.57 -2.28 30.96
C ALA A 4 76.82 -2.84 29.55
N GLU A 5 76.14 -3.90 29.17
CA GLU A 5 76.08 -4.33 27.77
C GLU A 5 74.80 -3.81 27.11
N LYS A 6 75.03 -2.91 26.16
CA LYS A 6 74.03 -2.22 25.35
C LYS A 6 73.37 -3.22 24.40
N THR A 7 72.06 -3.38 24.53
CA THR A 7 71.24 -4.07 23.53
C THR A 7 71.12 -3.18 22.29
N GLU A 8 71.68 -3.64 21.18
CA GLU A 8 71.48 -3.07 19.84
C GLU A 8 70.00 -3.05 19.46
N VAL A 9 69.53 -1.88 19.04
CA VAL A 9 68.22 -1.69 18.41
C VAL A 9 68.27 -2.29 17.02
N ALA A 10 67.78 -3.53 16.87
CA ALA A 10 67.58 -4.15 15.58
C ALA A 10 66.48 -3.39 14.81
N LYS A 11 66.83 -2.91 13.61
CA LYS A 11 65.88 -2.37 12.63
C LYS A 11 64.73 -3.36 12.40
N PRO A 12 63.47 -2.89 12.29
CA PRO A 12 62.38 -3.74 11.88
C PRO A 12 62.66 -4.30 10.47
N PRO A 13 62.24 -5.54 10.17
CA PRO A 13 62.49 -6.16 8.89
C PRO A 13 61.84 -5.34 7.78
N GLU A 14 62.60 -5.08 6.72
CA GLU A 14 62.09 -4.53 5.46
C GLU A 14 60.95 -5.42 4.97
N GLU A 15 59.75 -4.84 4.86
CA GLU A 15 58.63 -5.47 4.17
C GLU A 15 59.08 -5.82 2.75
N PRO A 16 58.87 -7.06 2.28
CA PRO A 16 59.07 -7.36 0.88
C PRO A 16 58.04 -6.57 0.08
N THR A 17 58.50 -5.55 -0.65
CA THR A 17 57.78 -4.90 -1.73
C THR A 17 57.45 -5.93 -2.81
N SER A 18 56.36 -6.68 -2.63
CA SER A 18 55.68 -7.40 -3.70
C SER A 18 54.47 -6.58 -4.14
N SER A 19 54.73 -5.49 -4.86
CA SER A 19 53.72 -4.87 -5.71
C SER A 19 53.47 -5.78 -6.92
N THR A 20 52.80 -6.91 -6.70
CA THR A 20 51.99 -7.49 -7.77
C THR A 20 50.75 -6.61 -7.88
N GLU A 21 50.88 -5.48 -8.56
CA GLU A 21 49.73 -4.79 -9.13
C GLU A 21 49.01 -5.81 -10.01
N LYS A 22 47.86 -6.31 -9.55
CA LYS A 22 46.90 -6.93 -10.46
C LYS A 22 46.63 -5.89 -11.55
N PRO A 23 46.72 -6.25 -12.85
CA PRO A 23 46.41 -5.29 -13.90
C PRO A 23 45.02 -4.71 -13.62
N LYS A 24 44.93 -3.38 -13.45
CA LYS A 24 43.65 -2.69 -13.40
C LYS A 24 42.92 -3.07 -14.67
N LEU A 25 41.81 -3.79 -14.53
CA LEU A 25 40.97 -4.15 -15.66
C LEU A 25 40.56 -2.84 -16.35
N ASP A 26 40.86 -2.67 -17.64
CA ASP A 26 40.44 -1.49 -18.39
C ASP A 26 38.95 -1.58 -18.72
N ILE A 27 38.13 -1.30 -17.72
CA ILE A 27 36.68 -1.39 -17.80
C ILE A 27 36.14 -0.39 -18.83
N ASP A 28 36.73 0.81 -18.92
CA ASP A 28 36.27 1.84 -19.86
C ASP A 28 36.59 1.47 -21.32
N GLY A 29 37.73 0.84 -21.59
CA GLY A 29 38.04 0.24 -22.88
C GLY A 29 37.06 -0.85 -23.25
N MET A 30 36.81 -1.81 -22.35
CA MET A 30 35.85 -2.90 -22.57
C MET A 30 34.42 -2.39 -22.84
N ILE A 31 33.96 -1.37 -22.10
CA ILE A 31 32.65 -0.75 -22.31
C ILE A 31 32.59 -0.06 -23.67
N THR A 32 33.66 0.63 -24.06
CA THR A 32 33.73 1.34 -25.35
C THR A 32 33.65 0.36 -26.51
N ASP A 33 34.45 -0.71 -26.49
CA ASP A 33 34.42 -1.78 -27.50
C ASP A 33 33.04 -2.44 -27.60
N LEU A 34 32.41 -2.70 -26.45
CA LEU A 34 31.05 -3.26 -26.41
C LEU A 34 30.03 -2.30 -27.03
N CYS A 35 30.09 -1.01 -26.69
CA CYS A 35 29.18 0.00 -27.22
C CYS A 35 29.34 0.16 -28.74
N GLU A 36 30.57 0.17 -29.25
CA GLU A 36 30.85 0.23 -30.68
C GLU A 36 30.27 -0.99 -31.41
N LEU A 37 30.48 -2.20 -30.88
CA LEU A 37 29.91 -3.42 -31.44
C LEU A 37 28.37 -3.39 -31.47
N LEU A 38 27.73 -2.87 -30.42
CA LEU A 38 26.28 -2.81 -30.34
C LEU A 38 25.69 -1.79 -31.32
N ARG A 39 26.37 -0.65 -31.50
CA ARG A 39 25.97 0.42 -32.44
C ARG A 39 26.24 0.07 -33.91
N ASP A 40 27.24 -0.76 -34.21
CA ASP A 40 27.61 -1.09 -35.59
C ASP A 40 26.44 -1.79 -36.34
N PRO A 41 25.84 -1.15 -37.36
CA PRO A 41 24.74 -1.76 -38.11
C PRO A 41 25.18 -2.96 -38.97
N ASN A 42 26.47 -3.08 -39.28
CA ASN A 42 27.04 -4.15 -40.10
C ASN A 42 27.49 -5.37 -39.27
N ALA A 43 27.58 -5.23 -37.95
CA ALA A 43 27.94 -6.34 -37.07
C ALA A 43 26.85 -7.42 -37.06
N GLN A 44 27.26 -8.68 -37.26
CA GLN A 44 26.33 -9.82 -37.28
C GLN A 44 25.54 -9.91 -35.96
N MET A 45 24.22 -10.10 -36.05
CA MET A 45 23.34 -10.25 -34.88
C MET A 45 23.83 -11.32 -33.90
N LYS A 46 24.32 -12.46 -34.42
CA LYS A 46 24.90 -13.52 -33.60
C LYS A 46 26.08 -13.04 -32.75
N LYS A 47 26.95 -12.18 -33.29
CA LYS A 47 28.09 -11.60 -32.58
C LYS A 47 27.61 -10.64 -31.48
N LYS A 48 26.59 -9.83 -31.76
CA LYS A 48 25.97 -8.94 -30.75
C LYS A 48 25.36 -9.75 -29.60
N VAL A 49 24.59 -10.80 -29.91
CA VAL A 49 23.97 -11.68 -28.91
C VAL A 49 25.00 -12.34 -28.01
N VAL A 50 26.09 -12.90 -28.57
CA VAL A 50 27.15 -13.55 -27.77
C VAL A 50 27.78 -12.60 -26.76
N ASN A 51 28.06 -11.36 -27.15
CA ASN A 51 28.65 -10.36 -26.24
C ASN A 51 27.64 -9.82 -25.22
N ILE A 52 26.35 -9.79 -25.56
CA ILE A 52 25.29 -9.44 -24.59
C ILE A 52 25.07 -10.54 -23.56
N MET A 53 25.25 -11.81 -23.91
CA MET A 53 25.17 -12.90 -22.93
C MET A 53 26.24 -12.83 -21.83
N THR A 54 27.37 -12.16 -22.09
CA THR A 54 28.41 -11.91 -21.07
C THR A 54 28.17 -10.66 -20.24
N LEU A 55 27.18 -9.83 -20.60
CA LEU A 55 26.90 -8.57 -19.93
C LEU A 55 26.62 -8.72 -18.41
N PRO A 56 25.85 -9.72 -17.93
CA PRO A 56 25.66 -9.91 -16.48
C PRO A 56 26.98 -10.05 -15.68
N GLN A 57 28.02 -10.65 -16.28
CA GLN A 57 29.33 -10.78 -15.64
C GLN A 57 30.10 -9.45 -15.62
N ILE A 58 29.87 -8.59 -16.61
CA ILE A 58 30.45 -7.24 -16.66
C ILE A 58 29.73 -6.34 -15.65
N LEU A 59 28.40 -6.47 -15.54
CA LEU A 59 27.57 -5.70 -14.62
C LEU A 59 27.82 -6.03 -13.15
N SER A 60 28.32 -7.23 -12.84
CA SER A 60 28.66 -7.64 -11.46
C SER A 60 30.03 -7.16 -10.99
N ILE A 61 30.81 -6.48 -11.85
CA ILE A 61 32.07 -5.83 -11.47
C ILE A 61 31.72 -4.57 -10.67
N GLY A 62 32.20 -4.46 -9.43
CA GLY A 62 31.84 -3.41 -8.46
C GLY A 62 32.17 -1.96 -8.85
N ASP A 63 32.70 -1.72 -10.05
CA ASP A 63 33.07 -0.41 -10.60
C ASP A 63 32.05 0.14 -11.61
N MET A 64 30.87 -0.48 -11.75
CA MET A 64 29.81 0.03 -12.63
C MET A 64 29.08 1.21 -11.99
N ASN A 65 29.24 2.41 -12.58
CA ASN A 65 28.50 3.62 -12.19
C ASN A 65 27.34 3.91 -13.17
N GLN A 66 26.43 4.81 -12.79
CA GLN A 66 25.25 5.16 -13.57
C GLN A 66 25.59 5.61 -15.00
N GLU A 67 26.65 6.40 -15.19
CA GLU A 67 27.09 6.89 -16.50
C GLU A 67 27.54 5.75 -17.43
N ARG A 68 28.34 4.81 -16.91
CA ARG A 68 28.78 3.60 -17.62
C ARG A 68 27.59 2.72 -18.01
N CYS A 69 26.66 2.49 -17.08
CA CYS A 69 25.43 1.75 -17.35
C CYS A 69 24.63 2.41 -18.46
N GLN A 70 24.42 3.73 -18.35
CA GLN A 70 23.67 4.51 -19.32
C GLN A 70 24.26 4.40 -20.73
N ARG A 71 25.59 4.55 -20.90
CA ARG A 71 26.27 4.39 -22.19
C ARG A 71 26.03 3.02 -22.84
N ILE A 72 26.09 1.94 -22.04
CA ILE A 72 25.86 0.58 -22.53
C ILE A 72 24.42 0.42 -23.01
N PHE A 73 23.45 0.78 -22.15
CA PHE A 73 22.04 0.56 -22.44
C PHE A 73 21.51 1.49 -23.54
N GLU A 74 22.03 2.71 -23.68
CA GLU A 74 21.77 3.58 -24.83
C GLU A 74 22.22 2.93 -26.15
N SER A 75 23.36 2.25 -26.13
CA SER A 75 23.94 1.56 -27.28
C SER A 75 23.23 0.24 -27.63
N LEU A 76 22.54 -0.38 -26.67
CA LEU A 76 21.83 -1.63 -26.86
C LEU A 76 20.50 -1.43 -27.61
N SER A 77 20.33 -2.12 -28.73
CA SER A 77 19.05 -2.18 -29.45
C SER A 77 18.10 -3.21 -28.81
N PRO A 78 16.80 -2.90 -28.64
CA PRO A 78 15.79 -3.88 -28.22
C PRO A 78 15.77 -5.15 -29.07
N ASP A 79 16.09 -5.06 -30.36
CA ASP A 79 16.03 -6.19 -31.28
C ASP A 79 17.09 -7.26 -30.98
N VAL A 80 18.19 -6.87 -30.31
CA VAL A 80 19.21 -7.84 -29.84
C VAL A 80 18.65 -8.70 -28.71
N LEU A 81 17.90 -8.10 -27.77
CA LEU A 81 17.26 -8.83 -26.68
C LEU A 81 16.06 -9.64 -27.18
N ASP A 82 15.29 -9.10 -28.13
CA ASP A 82 14.20 -9.82 -28.79
C ASP A 82 14.68 -11.09 -29.50
N ALA A 83 15.84 -11.02 -30.16
CA ALA A 83 16.49 -12.18 -30.77
C ALA A 83 16.90 -13.26 -29.74
N ILE A 84 17.19 -12.86 -28.49
CA ILE A 84 17.50 -13.80 -27.39
C ILE A 84 16.20 -14.45 -26.89
N ILE A 85 15.15 -13.65 -26.65
CA ILE A 85 13.82 -14.13 -26.23
C ILE A 85 13.25 -15.11 -27.25
N SER A 86 13.41 -14.81 -28.54
CA SER A 86 12.89 -15.61 -29.65
C SER A 86 13.73 -16.87 -29.98
N ASN A 87 14.85 -17.09 -29.28
CA ASN A 87 15.71 -18.24 -29.53
C ASN A 87 15.15 -19.53 -28.88
N LYS A 88 15.43 -20.69 -29.49
CA LYS A 88 14.89 -22.00 -29.07
C LYS A 88 15.36 -22.48 -27.70
N ASN A 89 16.41 -21.89 -27.12
CA ASN A 89 16.90 -22.22 -25.78
C ASN A 89 16.21 -21.34 -24.73
N GLU A 90 14.91 -21.56 -24.55
CA GLU A 90 14.01 -20.70 -23.76
C GLU A 90 14.46 -20.56 -22.29
N GLU A 91 15.10 -21.59 -21.71
CA GLU A 91 15.54 -21.67 -20.29
C GLU A 91 16.59 -20.61 -19.93
N LEU A 92 17.71 -20.57 -20.67
CA LEU A 92 18.81 -19.64 -20.42
C LEU A 92 18.47 -18.22 -20.89
N SER A 93 17.71 -18.09 -21.98
CA SER A 93 17.34 -16.81 -22.58
C SER A 93 16.52 -15.93 -21.62
N CYS A 94 15.52 -16.49 -20.95
CA CYS A 94 14.63 -15.74 -20.06
C CYS A 94 15.41 -15.14 -18.86
N GLY A 95 16.24 -15.97 -18.20
CA GLY A 95 17.02 -15.53 -17.05
C GLY A 95 18.01 -14.42 -17.37
N ILE A 96 18.74 -14.54 -18.49
CA ILE A 96 19.72 -13.54 -18.92
C ILE A 96 19.02 -12.22 -19.27
N VAL A 97 17.95 -12.26 -20.06
CA VAL A 97 17.24 -11.05 -20.48
C VAL A 97 16.56 -10.38 -19.29
N ALA A 98 15.95 -11.15 -18.37
CA ALA A 98 15.38 -10.61 -17.14
C ALA A 98 16.45 -9.92 -16.29
N ASN A 99 17.61 -10.54 -16.11
CA ASN A 99 18.69 -9.94 -15.33
C ASN A 99 19.21 -8.62 -15.95
N ILE A 100 19.43 -8.60 -17.26
CA ILE A 100 19.89 -7.42 -18.00
C ILE A 100 18.87 -6.27 -17.90
N LEU A 101 17.58 -6.57 -18.11
CA LEU A 101 16.52 -5.55 -18.07
C LEU A 101 16.24 -5.07 -16.64
N SER A 102 16.28 -5.96 -15.65
CA SER A 102 16.16 -5.63 -14.22
C SER A 102 17.25 -4.66 -13.80
N PHE A 103 18.49 -4.92 -14.21
CA PHE A 103 19.60 -4.01 -13.97
C PHE A 103 19.43 -2.68 -14.73
N CYS A 104 18.95 -2.73 -15.98
CA CYS A 104 18.69 -1.53 -16.78
C CYS A 104 17.73 -0.56 -16.08
N VAL A 105 16.58 -1.05 -15.59
CA VAL A 105 15.58 -0.20 -14.93
C VAL A 105 16.04 0.36 -13.58
N GLN A 106 16.99 -0.31 -12.92
CA GLN A 106 17.56 0.15 -11.65
C GLN A 106 18.74 1.13 -11.83
N ALA A 107 19.49 1.02 -12.93
CA ALA A 107 20.76 1.72 -13.11
C ALA A 107 20.75 2.81 -14.18
N THR A 108 19.62 3.07 -14.86
CA THR A 108 19.51 4.05 -15.95
C THR A 108 18.28 4.94 -15.85
N SER A 109 18.25 6.02 -16.65
CA SER A 109 17.11 6.95 -16.67
C SER A 109 15.88 6.38 -17.41
N PRO A 110 14.66 6.89 -17.11
CA PRO A 110 13.43 6.45 -17.76
C PRO A 110 13.47 6.44 -19.29
N ASP A 111 14.10 7.43 -19.91
CA ASP A 111 14.21 7.53 -21.36
C ASP A 111 15.00 6.36 -21.97
N VAL A 112 16.00 5.85 -21.24
CA VAL A 112 16.86 4.76 -21.70
C VAL A 112 16.15 3.43 -21.62
N TYR A 113 15.47 3.13 -20.50
CA TYR A 113 14.82 1.83 -20.34
C TYR A 113 13.45 1.74 -21.01
N ALA A 114 12.78 2.88 -21.27
CA ALA A 114 11.46 2.91 -21.93
C ALA A 114 11.45 2.21 -23.30
N LYS A 115 12.54 2.27 -24.08
CA LYS A 115 12.62 1.61 -25.39
C LYS A 115 12.53 0.08 -25.33
N PHE A 116 12.78 -0.52 -24.16
CA PHE A 116 12.68 -1.97 -23.96
C PHE A 116 11.28 -2.42 -23.52
N LYS A 117 10.34 -1.49 -23.27
CA LYS A 117 8.97 -1.80 -22.83
C LYS A 117 8.27 -2.86 -23.71
N LYS A 118 8.49 -2.82 -25.03
CA LYS A 118 7.92 -3.78 -26.00
C LYS A 118 8.33 -5.24 -25.77
N LEU A 119 9.41 -5.49 -25.03
CA LEU A 119 9.94 -6.84 -24.77
C LEU A 119 9.26 -7.53 -23.59
N VAL A 120 8.63 -6.78 -22.68
CA VAL A 120 8.07 -7.32 -21.44
C VAL A 120 7.02 -8.41 -21.70
N PRO A 121 6.05 -8.25 -22.63
CA PRO A 121 5.08 -9.31 -22.91
C PRO A 121 5.73 -10.62 -23.39
N GLY A 122 6.77 -10.51 -24.23
CA GLY A 122 7.53 -11.67 -24.71
C GLY A 122 8.25 -12.39 -23.58
N LEU A 123 8.86 -11.63 -22.66
CA LEU A 123 9.53 -12.18 -21.47
C LEU A 123 8.53 -12.89 -20.53
N VAL A 124 7.39 -12.26 -20.25
CA VAL A 124 6.33 -12.83 -19.40
C VAL A 124 5.74 -14.10 -19.99
N ALA A 125 5.59 -14.17 -21.32
CA ALA A 125 5.09 -15.36 -22.02
C ALA A 125 6.03 -16.58 -21.93
N LEU A 126 7.30 -16.39 -21.54
CA LEU A 126 8.23 -17.49 -21.31
C LEU A 126 8.05 -18.14 -19.93
N LEU A 127 7.51 -17.44 -18.93
CA LEU A 127 7.30 -17.95 -17.57
C LEU A 127 6.62 -19.34 -17.51
N PRO A 128 5.48 -19.60 -18.19
CA PRO A 128 4.77 -20.88 -18.06
C PRO A 128 5.49 -22.06 -18.73
N LYS A 129 6.44 -21.80 -19.64
CA LYS A 129 7.16 -22.83 -20.40
C LYS A 129 8.31 -23.45 -19.63
N GLN A 130 8.69 -22.83 -18.51
CA GLN A 130 9.88 -23.13 -17.75
C GLN A 130 9.58 -24.09 -16.60
N LYS A 131 10.42 -25.12 -16.45
CA LYS A 131 10.24 -26.12 -15.39
C LYS A 131 10.73 -25.63 -14.04
N ILE A 132 11.85 -24.92 -14.01
CA ILE A 132 12.48 -24.38 -12.80
C ILE A 132 13.13 -23.05 -13.17
N PHE A 133 12.73 -21.99 -12.47
CA PHE A 133 13.44 -20.72 -12.40
C PHE A 133 14.24 -20.63 -11.10
N LEU A 134 15.34 -19.90 -11.18
CA LEU A 134 15.96 -19.31 -10.00
C LEU A 134 15.04 -18.22 -9.45
N SER A 135 14.92 -18.13 -8.12
CA SER A 135 14.13 -17.09 -7.45
C SER A 135 14.56 -15.67 -7.85
N SER A 136 15.84 -15.48 -8.19
CA SER A 136 16.38 -14.23 -8.72
C SER A 136 15.74 -13.82 -10.04
N THR A 137 15.48 -14.76 -10.96
CA THR A 137 14.83 -14.47 -12.25
C THR A 137 13.41 -13.95 -12.07
N LEU A 138 12.65 -14.54 -11.14
CA LEU A 138 11.29 -14.11 -10.84
C LEU A 138 11.26 -12.71 -10.21
N ASN A 139 12.23 -12.43 -9.33
CA ASN A 139 12.43 -11.11 -8.77
C ASN A 139 12.81 -10.08 -9.84
N ASP A 140 13.70 -10.44 -10.76
CA ASP A 140 14.10 -9.58 -11.89
C ASP A 140 12.89 -9.23 -12.78
N ILE A 141 12.02 -10.20 -13.09
CA ILE A 141 10.79 -9.95 -13.84
C ILE A 141 9.85 -9.01 -13.07
N ALA A 142 9.70 -9.20 -11.77
CA ALA A 142 8.90 -8.32 -10.93
C ALA A 142 9.43 -6.89 -10.96
N ILE A 143 10.75 -6.71 -10.75
CA ILE A 143 11.44 -5.41 -10.83
C ILE A 143 11.18 -4.74 -12.19
N ILE A 144 11.37 -5.46 -13.30
CA ILE A 144 11.13 -4.92 -14.64
C ILE A 144 9.70 -4.38 -14.72
N VAL A 145 8.71 -5.20 -14.35
CA VAL A 145 7.30 -4.80 -14.45
C VAL A 145 7.00 -3.61 -13.54
N THR A 146 7.59 -3.56 -12.35
CA THR A 146 7.38 -2.49 -11.38
C THR A 146 7.90 -1.13 -11.88
N TYR A 147 9.11 -1.08 -12.43
CA TYR A 147 9.77 0.18 -12.79
C TYR A 147 9.53 0.63 -14.23
N MET A 148 9.12 -0.27 -15.13
CA MET A 148 8.84 0.07 -16.53
C MET A 148 7.73 1.15 -16.62
N PRO A 149 7.82 2.13 -17.56
CA PRO A 149 6.88 3.23 -17.63
C PRO A 149 5.63 2.80 -18.42
N PHE A 150 4.86 1.90 -17.82
CA PHE A 150 3.54 1.51 -18.30
C PHE A 150 2.53 2.61 -18.06
N GLU A 151 1.67 2.81 -19.05
CA GLU A 151 0.47 3.62 -18.95
C GLU A 151 -0.71 2.76 -18.48
N LYS A 152 -1.80 3.41 -18.05
CA LYS A 152 -3.03 2.72 -17.64
C LYS A 152 -3.64 1.87 -18.76
N SER A 153 -3.47 2.27 -20.01
CA SER A 153 -3.89 1.49 -21.19
C SER A 153 -3.16 0.14 -21.33
N GLU A 154 -2.00 -0.01 -20.69
CA GLU A 154 -1.12 -1.18 -20.75
C GLU A 154 -1.23 -2.09 -19.51
N ILE A 155 -2.17 -1.81 -18.62
CA ILE A 155 -2.35 -2.53 -17.35
C ILE A 155 -2.57 -4.04 -17.49
N SER A 156 -3.09 -4.48 -18.64
CA SER A 156 -3.27 -5.89 -18.98
C SER A 156 -1.97 -6.69 -18.95
N ILE A 157 -0.83 -6.06 -19.25
CA ILE A 157 0.51 -6.69 -19.17
C ILE A 157 0.84 -7.03 -17.71
N ILE A 158 0.45 -6.19 -16.77
CA ILE A 158 0.72 -6.39 -15.34
C ILE A 158 -0.15 -7.50 -14.78
N PHE A 159 -1.44 -7.54 -15.15
CA PHE A 159 -2.32 -8.66 -14.80
C PHE A 159 -1.85 -9.99 -15.41
N GLU A 160 -1.38 -9.97 -16.66
CA GLU A 160 -0.79 -11.14 -17.29
C GLU A 160 0.46 -11.62 -16.53
N THR A 161 1.31 -10.68 -16.10
CA THR A 161 2.49 -10.98 -15.29
C THR A 161 2.09 -11.65 -13.98
N LEU A 162 1.10 -11.10 -13.25
CA LEU A 162 0.56 -11.72 -12.04
C LEU A 162 0.10 -13.15 -12.32
N ARG A 163 -0.71 -13.34 -13.37
CA ARG A 163 -1.25 -14.65 -13.76
C ARG A 163 -0.15 -15.68 -14.00
N GLN A 164 0.89 -15.30 -14.74
CA GLN A 164 1.99 -16.22 -15.04
C GLN A 164 2.85 -16.51 -13.80
N LEU A 165 3.18 -15.50 -13.00
CA LEU A 165 3.94 -15.67 -11.76
C LEU A 165 3.19 -16.58 -10.77
N THR A 166 1.91 -16.31 -10.51
CA THR A 166 1.12 -17.12 -9.58
C THR A 166 0.97 -18.55 -10.09
N THR A 167 0.74 -18.73 -11.40
CA THR A 167 0.65 -20.07 -12.00
C THR A 167 1.96 -20.84 -11.83
N TYR A 168 3.10 -20.17 -12.04
CA TYR A 168 4.41 -20.78 -11.84
C TYR A 168 4.60 -21.21 -10.38
N TYR A 169 4.38 -20.31 -9.41
CA TYR A 169 4.57 -20.63 -7.99
C TYR A 169 3.64 -21.75 -7.49
N VAL A 170 2.39 -21.79 -7.96
CA VAL A 170 1.47 -22.89 -7.64
C VAL A 170 1.98 -24.24 -8.14
N LYS A 171 2.59 -24.30 -9.33
CA LYS A 171 3.22 -25.52 -9.84
C LYS A 171 4.43 -25.97 -9.01
N GLN A 172 5.09 -25.04 -8.32
CA GLN A 172 6.25 -25.30 -7.46
C GLN A 172 5.88 -25.60 -6.00
N SER A 173 4.63 -25.94 -5.69
CA SER A 173 4.12 -26.07 -4.31
C SER A 173 4.99 -26.93 -3.37
N ASN A 174 5.67 -27.96 -3.89
CA ASN A 174 6.55 -28.83 -3.11
C ASN A 174 7.94 -28.21 -2.77
N ASN A 175 8.39 -27.21 -3.54
CA ASN A 175 9.69 -26.54 -3.39
C ASN A 175 9.52 -25.01 -3.33
N LEU A 176 8.36 -24.55 -2.84
CA LEU A 176 8.00 -23.14 -2.88
C LEU A 176 8.87 -22.31 -1.93
N GLU A 177 9.64 -21.38 -2.49
CA GLU A 177 10.27 -20.33 -1.70
C GLU A 177 9.25 -19.23 -1.39
N VAL A 178 8.53 -19.40 -0.28
CA VAL A 178 7.43 -18.52 0.15
C VAL A 178 7.86 -17.05 0.24
N SER A 179 9.03 -16.78 0.81
CA SER A 179 9.54 -15.41 0.95
C SER A 179 9.71 -14.73 -0.40
N SER A 180 10.23 -15.45 -1.40
CA SER A 180 10.39 -14.94 -2.76
C SER A 180 9.04 -14.67 -3.42
N PHE A 181 8.08 -15.60 -3.28
CA PHE A 181 6.71 -15.41 -3.77
C PHE A 181 6.08 -14.13 -3.22
N LEU A 182 6.08 -13.95 -1.90
CA LEU A 182 5.47 -12.80 -1.24
C LEU A 182 6.13 -11.48 -1.67
N SER A 183 7.46 -11.44 -1.75
CA SER A 183 8.20 -10.27 -2.22
C SER A 183 7.89 -9.90 -3.68
N VAL A 184 7.89 -10.90 -4.58
CA VAL A 184 7.58 -10.71 -6.00
C VAL A 184 6.17 -10.17 -6.20
N ILE A 185 5.18 -10.76 -5.54
CA ILE A 185 3.78 -10.35 -5.70
C ILE A 185 3.57 -8.92 -5.16
N ARG A 186 4.19 -8.56 -4.03
CA ARG A 186 4.13 -7.20 -3.48
C ARG A 186 4.70 -6.14 -4.42
N LEU A 187 5.83 -6.43 -5.08
CA LEU A 187 6.43 -5.53 -6.07
C LEU A 187 5.49 -5.30 -7.27
N VAL A 188 4.81 -6.34 -7.74
CA VAL A 188 3.87 -6.19 -8.85
C VAL A 188 2.63 -5.40 -8.42
N PHE A 189 2.12 -5.63 -7.20
CA PHE A 189 1.01 -4.83 -6.65
C PHE A 189 1.34 -3.36 -6.49
N SER A 190 2.57 -2.99 -6.08
CA SER A 190 2.92 -1.57 -5.94
C SER A 190 2.80 -0.82 -7.27
N LYS A 191 3.08 -1.49 -8.39
CA LYS A 191 2.88 -0.93 -9.73
C LYS A 191 1.41 -0.86 -10.14
N LEU A 192 0.61 -1.88 -9.80
CA LEU A 192 -0.84 -1.80 -10.04
C LEU A 192 -1.45 -0.61 -9.31
N PHE A 193 -1.12 -0.42 -8.03
CA PHE A 193 -1.64 0.71 -7.25
C PHE A 193 -1.09 2.07 -7.69
N SER A 194 0.01 2.12 -8.44
CA SER A 194 0.45 3.39 -9.06
C SER A 194 -0.29 3.73 -10.35
N LEU A 195 -1.03 2.79 -10.94
CA LEU A 195 -1.77 2.98 -12.20
C LEU A 195 -3.29 2.99 -12.01
N ILE A 196 -3.78 2.35 -10.96
CA ILE A 196 -5.20 2.29 -10.60
C ILE A 196 -5.46 3.33 -9.51
N SER A 197 -6.34 4.29 -9.81
CA SER A 197 -6.83 5.26 -8.83
C SER A 197 -8.10 4.75 -8.17
N THR A 198 -8.37 5.19 -6.93
CA THR A 198 -9.67 4.93 -6.31
C THR A 198 -10.78 5.55 -7.17
N GLY A 199 -11.79 4.75 -7.56
CA GLY A 199 -12.88 5.18 -8.43
C GLY A 199 -12.74 4.76 -9.89
N ASP A 200 -11.66 4.06 -10.26
CA ASP A 200 -11.55 3.44 -11.58
C ASP A 200 -12.58 2.32 -11.80
N ASN A 201 -13.08 2.21 -13.04
CA ASN A 201 -14.05 1.19 -13.42
C ASN A 201 -13.53 -0.23 -13.12
N GLU A 202 -14.35 -1.05 -12.45
CA GLU A 202 -14.04 -2.46 -12.16
C GLU A 202 -13.70 -3.28 -13.42
N SER A 203 -14.20 -2.86 -14.60
CA SER A 203 -13.92 -3.50 -15.89
C SER A 203 -12.44 -3.46 -16.31
N ILE A 204 -11.62 -2.61 -15.69
CA ILE A 204 -10.17 -2.54 -15.93
C ILE A 204 -9.44 -3.71 -15.23
N ILE A 205 -10.06 -4.31 -14.22
CA ILE A 205 -9.45 -5.34 -13.38
C ILE A 205 -9.69 -6.73 -14.00
N ASP A 206 -8.65 -7.31 -14.58
CA ASP A 206 -8.70 -8.71 -15.02
C ASP A 206 -8.36 -9.63 -13.84
N SER A 207 -9.37 -10.19 -13.16
CA SER A 207 -9.20 -11.07 -12.00
C SER A 207 -8.88 -12.53 -12.34
N ARG A 208 -8.77 -12.88 -13.63
CA ARG A 208 -8.73 -14.29 -14.06
C ARG A 208 -7.41 -14.98 -13.67
N GLY A 209 -7.55 -16.08 -12.93
CA GLY A 209 -6.48 -17.03 -12.64
C GLY A 209 -5.54 -16.63 -11.50
N TRP A 210 -5.06 -15.40 -11.45
CA TRP A 210 -4.09 -14.98 -10.43
C TRP A 210 -4.68 -14.90 -9.02
N THR A 211 -5.95 -14.51 -8.91
CA THR A 211 -6.68 -14.45 -7.63
C THR A 211 -6.76 -15.81 -6.94
N VAL A 212 -7.06 -16.85 -7.72
CA VAL A 212 -7.08 -18.26 -7.26
C VAL A 212 -5.67 -18.77 -6.95
N GLY A 213 -4.69 -18.38 -7.78
CA GLY A 213 -3.29 -18.75 -7.56
C GLY A 213 -2.75 -18.23 -6.23
N ILE A 214 -2.94 -16.94 -5.94
CA ILE A 214 -2.54 -16.34 -4.65
C ILE A 214 -3.29 -17.00 -3.49
N LEU A 215 -4.61 -17.17 -3.63
CA LEU A 215 -5.45 -17.81 -2.62
C LEU A 215 -4.90 -19.19 -2.24
N SER A 216 -4.55 -20.02 -3.22
CA SER A 216 -4.06 -21.38 -2.97
C SER A 216 -2.79 -21.42 -2.12
N ILE A 217 -1.85 -20.51 -2.36
CA ILE A 217 -0.58 -20.42 -1.63
C ILE A 217 -0.82 -19.84 -0.23
N VAL A 218 -1.50 -18.70 -0.14
CA VAL A 218 -1.75 -17.99 1.11
C VAL A 218 -2.60 -18.83 2.06
N ARG A 219 -3.58 -19.57 1.55
CA ARG A 219 -4.37 -20.52 2.35
C ARG A 219 -3.51 -21.60 2.99
N GLY A 220 -2.46 -22.06 2.29
CA GLY A 220 -1.47 -22.98 2.86
C GLY A 220 -0.75 -22.36 4.05
N LEU A 221 -0.29 -21.11 3.91
CA LEU A 221 0.39 -20.37 4.97
C LEU A 221 -0.49 -20.13 6.19
N LEU A 222 -1.77 -19.76 5.99
CA LEU A 222 -2.71 -19.54 7.10
C LEU A 222 -3.03 -20.81 7.90
N LYS A 223 -2.81 -22.00 7.31
CA LYS A 223 -2.99 -23.30 7.99
C LYS A 223 -1.72 -23.79 8.66
N GLU A 224 -0.56 -23.19 8.36
CA GLU A 224 0.68 -23.54 9.04
C GLU A 224 0.67 -23.06 10.50
N ARG A 225 1.47 -23.74 11.32
CA ARG A 225 1.62 -23.35 12.72
C ARG A 225 2.37 -22.03 12.81
N PRO A 226 1.90 -21.04 13.59
CA PRO A 226 2.53 -19.71 13.65
C PRO A 226 4.03 -19.75 13.99
N GLU A 227 4.47 -20.70 14.80
CA GLU A 227 5.88 -20.83 15.23
C GLU A 227 6.80 -21.24 14.08
N LYS A 228 6.25 -21.74 12.97
CA LYS A 228 7.02 -22.08 11.76
C LYS A 228 7.16 -20.90 10.80
N LEU A 229 6.38 -19.84 11.00
CA LEU A 229 6.39 -18.67 10.14
C LEU A 229 7.25 -17.59 10.76
N SER A 230 8.29 -17.15 10.04
CA SER A 230 9.01 -15.94 10.44
C SER A 230 8.09 -14.72 10.38
N GLU A 231 8.37 -13.71 11.19
CA GLU A 231 7.64 -12.45 11.19
C GLU A 231 7.59 -11.82 9.78
N LYS A 232 8.71 -11.82 9.05
CA LYS A 232 8.80 -11.31 7.67
C LYS A 232 7.81 -12.02 6.72
N VAL A 233 7.65 -13.33 6.86
CA VAL A 233 6.70 -14.11 6.06
C VAL A 233 5.26 -13.80 6.48
N ARG A 234 4.98 -13.69 7.77
CA ARG A 234 3.66 -13.32 8.30
C ARG A 234 3.22 -11.95 7.81
N VAL A 235 4.10 -10.94 7.91
CA VAL A 235 3.85 -9.58 7.41
C VAL A 235 3.64 -9.60 5.90
N GLY A 236 4.51 -10.27 5.15
CA GLY A 236 4.40 -10.37 3.69
C GLY A 236 3.10 -11.07 3.24
N MET A 237 2.66 -12.09 3.97
CA MET A 237 1.41 -12.80 3.72
C MET A 237 0.21 -11.86 3.88
N TRP A 238 0.16 -11.11 4.98
CA TRP A 238 -0.92 -10.15 5.23
C TRP A 238 -0.89 -8.98 4.26
N ASP A 239 0.29 -8.50 3.85
CA ASP A 239 0.42 -7.48 2.80
C ASP A 239 -0.19 -7.95 1.48
N VAL A 240 0.05 -9.20 1.10
CA VAL A 240 -0.55 -9.79 -0.10
C VAL A 240 -2.07 -9.93 0.07
N ILE A 241 -2.56 -10.45 1.20
CA ILE A 241 -4.01 -10.54 1.48
C ILE A 241 -4.67 -9.16 1.37
N GLY A 242 -4.11 -8.16 2.05
CA GLY A 242 -4.62 -6.78 2.03
C GLY A 242 -4.60 -6.16 0.63
N SER A 243 -3.55 -6.43 -0.16
CA SER A 243 -3.45 -5.95 -1.54
C SER A 243 -4.51 -6.56 -2.45
N VAL A 244 -4.73 -7.88 -2.36
CA VAL A 244 -5.76 -8.56 -3.17
C VAL A 244 -7.15 -8.10 -2.75
N ALA A 245 -7.41 -8.03 -1.44
CA ALA A 245 -8.69 -7.56 -0.90
C ALA A 245 -8.98 -6.10 -1.29
N ARG A 246 -7.96 -5.23 -1.32
CA ARG A 246 -8.11 -3.85 -1.79
C ARG A 246 -8.47 -3.77 -3.27
N LEU A 247 -7.92 -4.66 -4.10
CA LEU A 247 -8.08 -4.61 -5.55
C LEU A 247 -9.36 -5.32 -6.05
N ILE A 248 -9.64 -6.52 -5.53
CA ILE A 248 -10.79 -7.34 -5.96
C ILE A 248 -12.03 -7.06 -5.12
N GLY A 249 -11.83 -6.56 -3.90
CA GLY A 249 -12.91 -6.35 -2.96
C GLY A 249 -13.43 -7.66 -2.35
N PRO A 250 -14.65 -7.60 -1.78
CA PRO A 250 -15.24 -8.69 -0.99
C PRO A 250 -15.41 -10.02 -1.74
N SER A 251 -15.63 -9.96 -3.06
CA SER A 251 -15.87 -11.11 -3.92
C SER A 251 -14.73 -12.14 -3.91
N TRP A 252 -13.51 -11.72 -3.56
CA TRP A 252 -12.37 -12.64 -3.45
C TRP A 252 -12.57 -13.69 -2.35
N PHE A 253 -13.18 -13.31 -1.23
CA PHE A 253 -13.47 -14.23 -0.13
C PHE A 253 -14.61 -15.20 -0.46
N ALA A 254 -15.48 -14.85 -1.41
CA ALA A 254 -16.54 -15.72 -1.91
C ALA A 254 -16.01 -16.88 -2.76
N LEU A 255 -14.81 -16.76 -3.36
CA LEU A 255 -14.19 -17.84 -4.15
C LEU A 255 -13.91 -19.11 -3.33
N ASP A 256 -13.57 -18.95 -2.05
CA ASP A 256 -13.40 -20.06 -1.10
C ASP A 256 -13.82 -19.59 0.30
N GLN A 257 -15.05 -19.92 0.67
CA GLN A 257 -15.65 -19.52 1.94
C GLN A 257 -14.85 -20.03 3.17
N SER A 258 -14.15 -21.17 3.04
CA SER A 258 -13.31 -21.69 4.13
C SER A 258 -12.03 -20.87 4.31
N PHE A 259 -11.49 -20.33 3.21
CA PHE A 259 -10.41 -19.35 3.25
C PHE A 259 -10.90 -18.04 3.85
N GLY A 260 -12.07 -17.53 3.43
CA GLY A 260 -12.69 -16.33 4.02
C GLY A 260 -12.83 -16.44 5.55
N LYS A 261 -13.33 -17.59 6.04
CA LYS A 261 -13.38 -17.88 7.49
C LYS A 261 -12.01 -17.80 8.17
N LEU A 262 -10.99 -18.46 7.60
CA LEU A 262 -9.64 -18.46 8.18
C LEU A 262 -9.05 -17.05 8.26
N VAL A 263 -9.18 -16.27 7.19
CA VAL A 263 -8.69 -14.89 7.16
C VAL A 263 -9.43 -14.05 8.20
N ALA A 264 -10.77 -14.14 8.28
CA ALA A 264 -11.54 -13.37 9.26
C ALA A 264 -11.10 -13.68 10.71
N GLN A 265 -10.98 -14.95 11.06
CA GLN A 265 -10.58 -15.39 12.40
C GLN A 265 -9.15 -14.99 12.75
N LEU A 266 -8.20 -15.22 11.85
CA LEU A 266 -6.80 -14.90 12.10
C LEU A 266 -6.55 -13.38 12.09
N ASN A 267 -7.27 -12.61 11.26
CA ASN A 267 -7.14 -11.15 11.21
C ASN A 267 -7.43 -10.51 12.57
N ILE A 268 -8.38 -11.06 13.34
CA ILE A 268 -8.68 -10.54 14.68
C ILE A 268 -7.54 -10.83 15.65
N VAL A 269 -6.94 -12.01 15.57
CA VAL A 269 -5.76 -12.33 16.39
C VAL A 269 -4.63 -11.36 16.08
N GLU A 270 -4.41 -11.02 14.80
CA GLU A 270 -3.44 -9.98 14.41
C GLU A 270 -3.77 -8.62 15.01
N ILE A 271 -5.03 -8.17 14.88
CA ILE A 271 -5.49 -6.90 15.45
C ILE A 271 -5.24 -6.88 16.96
N GLN A 272 -5.58 -7.95 17.67
CA GLN A 272 -5.38 -8.06 19.10
C GLN A 272 -3.90 -7.96 19.48
N MET A 273 -3.04 -8.65 18.74
CA MET A 273 -1.59 -8.60 18.96
C MET A 273 -1.03 -7.18 18.71
N ILE A 274 -1.43 -6.53 17.62
CA ILE A 274 -0.99 -5.17 17.25
C ILE A 274 -1.41 -4.16 18.32
N LEU A 275 -2.62 -4.30 18.84
CA LEU A 275 -3.21 -3.40 19.83
C LEU A 275 -2.92 -3.82 21.28
N THR A 276 -2.05 -4.81 21.51
CA THR A 276 -1.72 -5.29 22.87
C THR A 276 -0.93 -4.22 23.66
N ASN A 277 -0.02 -3.49 22.99
CA ASN A 277 0.74 -2.39 23.60
C ASN A 277 0.33 -1.05 22.99
N PRO A 278 -0.46 -0.21 23.70
CA PRO A 278 -0.95 1.06 23.16
C PRO A 278 0.14 2.05 22.71
N THR A 279 1.34 2.00 23.29
CA THR A 279 2.42 2.95 22.99
C THR A 279 3.31 2.53 21.83
N GLU A 280 3.16 1.31 21.32
CA GLU A 280 4.03 0.72 20.28
C GLU A 280 3.22 0.16 19.11
N VAL A 281 2.01 0.69 18.88
CA VAL A 281 1.13 0.23 17.81
C VAL A 281 1.74 0.57 16.44
N ASP A 282 2.01 -0.47 15.63
CA ASP A 282 2.38 -0.30 14.23
C ASP A 282 1.15 0.17 13.42
N ALA A 283 1.15 1.45 13.06
CA ALA A 283 0.06 2.08 12.32
C ALA A 283 -0.13 1.49 10.91
N ILE A 284 0.93 1.03 10.24
CA ILE A 284 0.83 0.45 8.90
C ILE A 284 0.18 -0.93 9.00
N ALA A 285 0.62 -1.75 9.96
CA ALA A 285 0.01 -3.03 10.23
C ALA A 285 -1.47 -2.85 10.62
N LEU A 286 -1.78 -1.95 11.55
CA LEU A 286 -3.16 -1.68 11.97
C LEU A 286 -4.05 -1.30 10.78
N SER A 287 -3.62 -0.34 9.96
CA SER A 287 -4.36 0.12 8.77
C SER A 287 -4.72 -1.05 7.84
N ARG A 288 -3.75 -1.93 7.57
CA ARG A 288 -3.96 -3.13 6.74
C ARG A 288 -5.01 -4.07 7.33
N HIS A 289 -4.96 -4.34 8.63
CA HIS A 289 -5.88 -5.28 9.27
C HIS A 289 -7.29 -4.70 9.48
N LEU A 290 -7.41 -3.40 9.73
CA LEU A 290 -8.69 -2.69 9.72
C LEU A 290 -9.30 -2.72 8.32
N ARG A 291 -8.52 -2.49 7.26
CA ARG A 291 -9.02 -2.60 5.89
C ARG A 291 -9.53 -4.00 5.54
N ILE A 292 -8.84 -5.05 5.97
CA ILE A 292 -9.33 -6.43 5.77
C ILE A 292 -10.66 -6.63 6.51
N LEU A 293 -10.79 -6.09 7.73
CA LEU A 293 -12.02 -6.14 8.50
C LEU A 293 -13.18 -5.39 7.81
N GLU A 294 -12.93 -4.19 7.27
CA GLU A 294 -13.89 -3.45 6.43
C GLU A 294 -14.36 -4.28 5.23
N MET A 295 -13.45 -4.95 4.54
CA MET A 295 -13.81 -5.80 3.39
C MET A 295 -14.70 -6.97 3.78
N PHE A 296 -14.53 -7.54 4.97
CA PHE A 296 -15.45 -8.56 5.48
C PHE A 296 -16.82 -7.99 5.83
N ILE A 297 -16.90 -6.79 6.41
CA ILE A 297 -18.17 -6.11 6.65
C ILE A 297 -18.89 -5.88 5.32
N CYS A 298 -18.21 -5.33 4.31
CA CYS A 298 -18.76 -5.20 2.96
C CYS A 298 -19.16 -6.56 2.37
N ALA A 299 -18.38 -7.63 2.58
CA ALA A 299 -18.70 -8.97 2.07
C ALA A 299 -20.03 -9.51 2.61
N VAL A 300 -20.29 -9.30 3.90
CA VAL A 300 -21.51 -9.77 4.54
C VAL A 300 -22.74 -9.01 4.01
N HIS A 301 -22.60 -7.70 3.79
CA HIS A 301 -23.72 -6.85 3.37
C HIS A 301 -23.96 -6.86 1.86
N ASP A 302 -22.89 -6.81 1.08
CA ASP A 302 -22.95 -6.45 -0.34
C ASP A 302 -22.78 -7.68 -1.26
N ASP A 303 -22.29 -8.83 -0.76
CA ASP A 303 -22.11 -10.07 -1.55
C ASP A 303 -23.07 -11.18 -1.11
N GLU A 304 -24.10 -11.41 -1.92
CA GLU A 304 -25.10 -12.45 -1.64
C GLU A 304 -24.53 -13.87 -1.53
N THR A 305 -23.46 -14.17 -2.28
CA THR A 305 -22.85 -15.51 -2.29
C THR A 305 -22.09 -15.74 -1.00
N PHE A 306 -21.42 -14.71 -0.51
CA PHE A 306 -20.74 -14.74 0.77
C PHE A 306 -21.73 -14.74 1.94
N ALA A 307 -22.81 -13.95 1.87
CA ALA A 307 -23.85 -13.90 2.89
C ALA A 307 -24.57 -15.25 3.09
N LYS A 308 -24.69 -16.06 2.03
CA LYS A 308 -25.26 -17.42 2.07
C LYS A 308 -24.23 -18.51 2.42
N SER A 309 -23.03 -18.12 2.87
CA SER A 309 -21.95 -19.04 3.24
C SER A 309 -22.32 -19.94 4.41
N THR A 310 -21.87 -21.19 4.36
CA THR A 310 -21.98 -22.12 5.50
C THR A 310 -21.18 -21.66 6.72
N TYR A 311 -20.18 -20.79 6.53
CA TYR A 311 -19.32 -20.25 7.58
C TYR A 311 -19.70 -18.83 8.00
N ILE A 312 -20.84 -18.29 7.53
CA ILE A 312 -21.21 -16.89 7.78
C ILE A 312 -21.27 -16.56 9.27
N ASN A 313 -21.79 -17.47 10.10
CA ASN A 313 -21.87 -17.26 11.54
C ASN A 313 -20.49 -17.13 12.19
N ASP A 314 -19.53 -17.97 11.80
CA ASP A 314 -18.16 -17.87 12.30
C ASP A 314 -17.51 -16.55 11.91
N VAL A 315 -17.77 -16.09 10.67
CA VAL A 315 -17.27 -14.82 10.15
C VAL A 315 -17.90 -13.64 10.87
N LEU A 316 -19.22 -13.64 11.11
CA LEU A 316 -19.93 -12.60 11.85
C LEU A 316 -19.43 -12.48 13.30
N ILE A 317 -19.24 -13.61 13.99
CA ILE A 317 -18.66 -13.62 15.34
C ILE A 317 -17.26 -13.01 15.33
N ALA A 318 -16.46 -13.38 14.33
CA ALA A 318 -15.15 -12.81 14.10
C ALA A 318 -15.23 -11.28 13.91
N ILE A 319 -15.99 -10.81 12.92
CA ILE A 319 -16.14 -9.38 12.63
C ILE A 319 -16.57 -8.60 13.88
N GLY A 320 -17.63 -9.06 14.54
CA GLY A 320 -18.15 -8.41 15.75
C GLY A 320 -17.12 -8.38 16.88
N SER A 321 -16.32 -9.44 17.05
CA SER A 321 -15.23 -9.47 18.04
C SER A 321 -14.13 -8.47 17.69
N GLY A 322 -13.77 -8.35 16.41
CA GLY A 322 -12.79 -7.38 15.93
C GLY A 322 -13.25 -5.94 16.17
N ILE A 323 -14.47 -5.60 15.76
CA ILE A 323 -15.07 -4.27 15.97
C ILE A 323 -15.07 -3.90 17.46
N LYS A 324 -15.60 -4.80 18.30
CA LYS A 324 -15.64 -4.60 19.75
C LYS A 324 -14.25 -4.35 20.32
N TYR A 325 -13.26 -5.14 19.93
CA TYR A 325 -11.91 -5.03 20.45
C TYR A 325 -11.24 -3.71 20.04
N VAL A 326 -11.34 -3.32 18.77
CA VAL A 326 -10.72 -2.07 18.25
C VAL A 326 -11.30 -0.84 18.94
N LEU A 327 -12.62 -0.75 19.02
CA LEU A 327 -13.27 0.43 19.62
C LEU A 327 -13.12 0.44 21.14
N LYS A 328 -13.15 -0.73 21.79
CA LYS A 328 -12.85 -0.83 23.22
C LYS A 328 -11.41 -0.39 23.50
N PHE A 329 -10.44 -0.82 22.70
CA PHE A 329 -9.05 -0.37 22.82
C PHE A 329 -8.95 1.16 22.77
N TRP A 330 -9.62 1.79 21.80
CA TRP A 330 -9.56 3.25 21.66
C TRP A 330 -10.18 3.96 22.87
N ALA A 331 -11.34 3.50 23.34
CA ALA A 331 -12.00 4.04 24.52
C ALA A 331 -11.18 3.83 25.80
N ASP A 332 -10.60 2.64 25.99
CA ASP A 332 -9.79 2.32 27.18
C ASP A 332 -8.47 3.13 27.19
N ALA A 333 -7.84 3.34 26.02
CA ALA A 333 -6.65 4.18 25.90
C ALA A 333 -6.95 5.64 26.28
N ALA A 334 -8.09 6.17 25.84
CA ALA A 334 -8.54 7.52 26.20
C ALA A 334 -8.81 7.65 27.71
N ASP A 335 -9.53 6.69 28.32
CA ASP A 335 -9.78 6.68 29.76
C ASP A 335 -8.48 6.65 30.58
N ALA A 336 -7.50 5.90 30.11
CA ALA A 336 -6.19 5.79 30.72
C ALA A 336 -5.28 7.01 30.44
N ASN A 337 -5.75 7.99 29.66
CA ASN A 337 -4.98 9.14 29.15
C ASN A 337 -3.68 8.71 28.46
N ILE A 338 -3.72 7.60 27.72
CA ILE A 338 -2.60 7.15 26.90
C ILE A 338 -2.65 7.87 25.56
N GLU A 339 -1.60 8.63 25.27
CA GLU A 339 -1.48 9.33 23.99
C GLU A 339 -1.06 8.35 22.90
N LEU A 340 -1.99 8.03 22.01
CA LEU A 340 -1.74 7.21 20.83
C LEU A 340 -1.03 8.02 19.73
N ASP A 341 -0.21 7.35 18.92
CA ASP A 341 0.36 7.94 17.71
C ASP A 341 -0.74 8.49 16.78
N PHE A 342 -0.45 9.61 16.12
CA PHE A 342 -1.44 10.31 15.30
C PHE A 342 -1.95 9.44 14.13
N GLN A 343 -1.08 8.66 13.49
CA GLN A 343 -1.49 7.79 12.38
C GLN A 343 -2.37 6.63 12.88
N VAL A 344 -2.13 6.14 14.11
CA VAL A 344 -3.00 5.17 14.77
C VAL A 344 -4.38 5.78 15.02
N LYS A 345 -4.44 7.01 15.55
CA LYS A 345 -5.71 7.72 15.77
C LYS A 345 -6.49 7.95 14.47
N ILE A 346 -5.81 8.29 13.36
CA ILE A 346 -6.44 8.39 12.03
C ILE A 346 -7.06 7.05 11.63
N ASN A 347 -6.30 5.95 11.73
CA ASN A 347 -6.79 4.63 11.34
C ASN A 347 -8.04 4.22 12.14
N LEU A 348 -8.04 4.47 13.46
CA LEU A 348 -9.19 4.21 14.34
C LEU A 348 -10.39 5.09 13.98
N PHE A 349 -10.16 6.38 13.72
CA PHE A 349 -11.19 7.32 13.31
C PHE A 349 -11.83 6.95 11.98
N THR A 350 -11.04 6.71 10.93
CA THR A 350 -11.55 6.32 9.61
C THR A 350 -12.34 5.01 9.68
N PHE A 351 -11.84 4.03 10.43
CA PHE A 351 -12.57 2.78 10.65
C PHE A 351 -13.89 2.99 11.39
N ALA A 352 -13.89 3.85 12.42
CA ALA A 352 -15.11 4.19 13.15
C ALA A 352 -16.12 4.95 12.27
N VAL A 353 -15.69 5.86 11.41
CA VAL A 353 -16.59 6.53 10.44
C VAL A 353 -17.20 5.49 9.48
N PHE A 354 -16.40 4.56 8.97
CA PHE A 354 -16.88 3.47 8.11
C PHE A 354 -17.97 2.63 8.80
N LEU A 355 -17.76 2.26 10.07
CA LEU A 355 -18.76 1.52 10.84
C LEU A 355 -20.05 2.32 11.05
N LEU A 356 -19.94 3.64 11.23
CA LEU A 356 -21.07 4.51 11.49
C LEU A 356 -21.94 4.63 10.24
N ALA A 357 -21.32 4.86 9.08
CA ALA A 357 -22.00 4.91 7.79
C ALA A 357 -22.74 3.61 7.42
N ARG A 358 -22.38 2.48 8.03
CA ARG A 358 -23.03 1.18 7.84
C ARG A 358 -23.94 0.75 9.00
N ASN A 359 -24.19 1.61 9.99
CA ASN A 359 -25.00 1.32 11.17
C ASN A 359 -24.51 0.11 11.99
N GLU A 360 -23.19 -0.14 12.02
CA GLU A 360 -22.58 -1.29 12.72
C GLU A 360 -22.26 -1.01 14.20
N PHE A 361 -22.58 0.18 14.70
CA PHE A 361 -22.28 0.56 16.08
C PHE A 361 -23.10 -0.20 17.11
N GLU A 362 -24.27 -0.72 16.74
CA GLU A 362 -25.17 -1.46 17.64
C GLU A 362 -24.53 -2.71 18.24
N ILE A 363 -23.52 -3.27 17.57
CA ILE A 363 -22.79 -4.46 18.04
C ILE A 363 -21.97 -4.16 19.30
N ILE A 364 -21.61 -2.90 19.56
CA ILE A 364 -20.69 -2.47 20.62
C ILE A 364 -21.43 -2.30 21.96
N ASP A 365 -20.73 -2.54 23.07
CA ASP A 365 -21.28 -2.27 24.41
C ASP A 365 -21.58 -0.78 24.61
N LYS A 366 -22.73 -0.49 25.26
CA LYS A 366 -23.22 0.90 25.46
C LYS A 366 -22.21 1.81 26.16
N ASP A 367 -21.40 1.28 27.08
CA ASP A 367 -20.41 2.08 27.80
C ASP A 367 -19.24 2.51 26.91
N VAL A 368 -18.90 1.71 25.89
CA VAL A 368 -17.92 2.09 24.86
C VAL A 368 -18.57 3.06 23.87
N GLN A 369 -19.80 2.82 23.43
CA GLN A 369 -20.52 3.73 22.52
C GLN A 369 -20.61 5.17 23.07
N LYS A 370 -20.80 5.34 24.39
CA LYS A 370 -20.81 6.66 25.06
C LYS A 370 -19.47 7.41 25.02
N LYS A 371 -18.38 6.74 24.67
CA LYS A 371 -17.03 7.32 24.64
C LYS A 371 -16.57 7.60 23.22
N ILE A 372 -16.96 6.74 22.28
CA ILE A 372 -16.48 6.84 20.89
C ILE A 372 -16.94 8.13 20.20
N GLY A 373 -18.19 8.58 20.39
CA GLY A 373 -18.65 9.80 19.72
C GLY A 373 -17.84 11.05 20.05
N PRO A 374 -17.62 11.38 21.34
CA PRO A 374 -16.70 12.47 21.71
C PRO A 374 -15.29 12.29 21.12
N LEU A 375 -14.71 11.09 21.20
CA LEU A 375 -13.39 10.80 20.63
C LEU A 375 -13.33 11.01 19.12
N MET A 376 -14.38 10.61 18.38
CA MET A 376 -14.47 10.82 16.94
C MET A 376 -14.59 12.31 16.59
N VAL A 377 -15.33 13.10 17.37
CA VAL A 377 -15.43 14.56 17.15
C VAL A 377 -14.09 15.24 17.39
N GLU A 378 -13.41 14.91 18.50
CA GLU A 378 -12.09 15.44 18.82
C GLU A 378 -11.05 15.06 17.77
N GLN A 379 -11.00 13.78 17.39
CA GLN A 379 -10.07 13.31 16.37
C GLN A 379 -10.39 13.89 14.99
N GLY A 380 -11.66 14.06 14.64
CA GLY A 380 -12.07 14.71 13.41
C GLY A 380 -11.58 16.16 13.33
N ILE A 381 -11.61 16.90 14.45
CA ILE A 381 -11.04 18.25 14.50
C ILE A 381 -9.53 18.21 14.21
N ALA A 382 -8.80 17.31 14.87
CA ALA A 382 -7.35 17.16 14.66
C ALA A 382 -7.01 16.79 13.21
N VAL A 383 -7.76 15.86 12.60
CA VAL A 383 -7.55 15.45 11.21
C VAL A 383 -7.82 16.59 10.24
N ILE A 384 -8.88 17.40 10.42
CA ILE A 384 -9.14 18.57 9.54
C ILE A 384 -7.99 19.59 9.62
N ASP A 385 -7.45 19.81 10.82
CA ASP A 385 -6.37 20.77 11.02
C ASP A 385 -5.10 20.36 10.25
N GLU A 386 -4.81 19.07 10.17
CA GLU A 386 -3.66 18.54 9.43
C GLU A 386 -3.94 18.29 7.93
N THR A 387 -5.20 18.27 7.51
CA THR A 387 -5.57 17.98 6.11
C THR A 387 -5.17 19.14 5.19
N THR A 388 -4.55 18.83 4.06
CA THR A 388 -4.27 19.81 2.98
C THR A 388 -5.50 20.04 2.09
N GLU A 389 -5.56 21.19 1.41
CA GLU A 389 -6.69 21.53 0.50
C GLU A 389 -6.87 20.48 -0.61
N ILE A 390 -5.77 19.93 -1.14
CA ILE A 390 -5.80 18.90 -2.19
C ILE A 390 -6.47 17.61 -1.69
N GLN A 391 -6.13 17.18 -0.47
CA GLN A 391 -6.71 15.97 0.13
C GLN A 391 -8.23 16.13 0.37
N LEU A 392 -8.66 17.35 0.68
CA LEU A 392 -10.08 17.65 0.93
C LEU A 392 -10.95 17.45 -0.32
N HIS A 393 -10.42 17.64 -1.53
CA HIS A 393 -11.14 17.37 -2.79
C HIS A 393 -11.35 15.90 -3.12
N THR A 394 -10.80 15.00 -2.31
CA THR A 394 -10.80 13.56 -2.59
C THR A 394 -11.66 12.81 -1.57
N GLU A 395 -11.18 11.68 -1.05
CA GLU A 395 -11.93 10.80 -0.15
C GLU A 395 -12.21 11.43 1.21
N VAL A 396 -11.41 12.42 1.63
CA VAL A 396 -11.51 13.04 2.97
C VAL A 396 -12.82 13.83 3.11
N SER A 397 -13.23 14.62 2.12
CA SER A 397 -14.50 15.35 2.23
C SER A 397 -15.69 14.41 2.27
N ARG A 398 -15.71 13.38 1.42
CA ARG A 398 -16.76 12.35 1.44
C ARG A 398 -16.87 11.69 2.83
N MET A 399 -15.74 11.31 3.42
CA MET A 399 -15.71 10.75 4.78
C MET A 399 -16.31 11.71 5.82
N TYR A 400 -16.04 13.02 5.72
CA TYR A 400 -16.64 14.01 6.64
C TYR A 400 -18.14 14.21 6.42
N PHE A 401 -18.62 14.18 5.18
CA PHE A 401 -20.07 14.20 4.91
C PHE A 401 -20.74 12.98 5.51
N GLU A 402 -20.23 11.77 5.23
CA GLU A 402 -20.72 10.51 5.81
C GLU A 402 -20.71 10.54 7.35
N PHE A 403 -19.65 11.09 7.95
CA PHE A 403 -19.54 11.24 9.39
C PHE A 403 -20.59 12.19 9.96
N ILE A 404 -20.71 13.41 9.42
CA ILE A 404 -21.65 14.43 9.89
C ILE A 404 -23.10 13.97 9.72
N GLU A 405 -23.42 13.34 8.59
CA GLU A 405 -24.76 12.79 8.32
C GLU A 405 -25.15 11.73 9.37
N SER A 406 -24.20 10.86 9.72
CA SER A 406 -24.47 9.70 10.57
C SER A 406 -24.27 9.96 12.08
N MET A 407 -23.81 11.16 12.47
CA MET A 407 -23.61 11.53 13.88
C MET A 407 -24.90 11.45 14.72
N SER A 408 -26.07 11.57 14.11
CA SER A 408 -27.36 11.51 14.81
C SER A 408 -27.55 10.19 15.53
N GLU A 409 -27.00 9.11 14.96
CA GLU A 409 -27.11 7.73 15.45
C GLU A 409 -26.18 7.46 16.65
N MET A 410 -25.22 8.33 16.93
CA MET A 410 -24.29 8.12 18.04
C MET A 410 -24.96 8.36 19.39
N LEU A 411 -24.69 7.52 20.38
CA LEU A 411 -25.29 7.65 21.72
C LEU A 411 -24.92 8.96 22.43
N THR A 412 -23.71 9.49 22.17
CA THR A 412 -23.18 10.75 22.71
C THR A 412 -22.25 11.40 21.68
N LEU A 413 -22.20 12.73 21.59
CA LEU A 413 -21.32 13.44 20.64
C LEU A 413 -20.26 14.35 21.29
N GLY A 414 -20.56 14.95 22.45
CA GLY A 414 -19.70 15.96 23.06
C GLY A 414 -19.89 17.35 22.43
N GLU A 415 -19.55 18.41 23.18
CA GLU A 415 -19.96 19.79 22.83
C GLU A 415 -19.24 20.42 21.63
N CYS A 416 -18.25 19.74 21.05
CA CYS A 416 -17.33 20.28 20.04
C CYS A 416 -17.82 20.15 18.59
N VAL A 417 -19.01 19.59 18.35
CA VAL A 417 -19.56 19.41 16.99
C VAL A 417 -19.61 20.73 16.18
N PRO A 418 -20.01 21.90 16.73
CA PRO A 418 -19.97 23.15 15.98
C PRO A 418 -18.57 23.53 15.50
N ILE A 419 -17.53 23.25 16.30
CA ILE A 419 -16.14 23.56 15.96
C ILE A 419 -15.68 22.66 14.81
N LEU A 420 -16.01 21.37 14.87
CA LEU A 420 -15.74 20.41 13.81
C LEU A 420 -16.37 20.87 12.48
N VAL A 421 -17.67 21.16 12.50
CA VAL A 421 -18.43 21.66 11.35
C VAL A 421 -17.81 22.95 10.80
N ALA A 422 -17.51 23.91 11.66
CA ALA A 422 -16.93 25.19 11.26
C ALA A 422 -15.56 25.02 10.59
N LYS A 423 -14.69 24.18 11.15
CA LYS A 423 -13.38 23.88 10.55
C LYS A 423 -13.53 23.21 9.19
N PHE A 424 -14.42 22.23 9.07
CA PHE A 424 -14.69 21.55 7.81
C PHE A 424 -15.18 22.51 6.72
N ILE A 425 -16.19 23.34 7.02
CA ILE A 425 -16.75 24.33 6.09
C ILE A 425 -15.71 25.39 5.71
N ALA A 426 -14.91 25.87 6.67
CA ALA A 426 -13.86 26.84 6.40
C ALA A 426 -12.79 26.27 5.45
N LYS A 427 -12.41 25.01 5.67
CA LYS A 427 -11.43 24.31 4.83
C LYS A 427 -11.97 24.02 3.42
N LEU A 428 -13.25 23.67 3.30
CA LEU A 428 -13.92 23.52 2.01
C LEU A 428 -13.86 24.81 1.20
N ASN A 429 -14.12 25.98 1.82
CA ASN A 429 -14.11 27.27 1.12
C ASN A 429 -12.76 27.58 0.46
N ALA A 430 -11.65 27.20 1.09
CA ALA A 430 -10.32 27.40 0.52
C ALA A 430 -10.07 26.53 -0.72
N SER A 431 -10.77 25.40 -0.81
CA SER A 431 -10.56 24.38 -1.83
C SER A 431 -11.55 24.50 -3.00
N THR A 432 -12.82 24.82 -2.78
CA THR A 432 -13.87 24.74 -3.82
C THR A 432 -14.41 26.08 -4.29
N GLU A 433 -14.91 26.13 -5.53
CA GLU A 433 -15.72 27.26 -6.02
C GLU A 433 -16.96 27.50 -5.16
N TYR A 434 -17.39 28.76 -5.05
CA TYR A 434 -18.49 29.19 -4.18
C TYR A 434 -19.78 28.38 -4.35
N ASN A 435 -20.21 28.07 -5.58
CA ASN A 435 -21.44 27.29 -5.79
C ASN A 435 -21.36 25.87 -5.21
N ARG A 436 -20.20 25.22 -5.31
CA ARG A 436 -19.99 23.89 -4.71
C ARG A 436 -19.90 23.98 -3.21
N TRP A 437 -19.18 24.98 -2.70
CA TRP A 437 -19.12 25.26 -1.27
C TRP A 437 -20.50 25.50 -0.67
N GLN A 438 -21.35 26.30 -1.33
CA GLN A 438 -22.71 26.58 -0.89
C GLN A 438 -23.56 25.30 -0.82
N LEU A 439 -23.46 24.42 -1.82
CA LEU A 439 -24.14 23.11 -1.78
C LEU A 439 -23.68 22.28 -0.58
N SER A 440 -22.37 22.26 -0.28
CA SER A 440 -21.84 21.58 0.89
C SER A 440 -22.34 22.17 2.21
N VAL A 441 -22.46 23.50 2.30
CA VAL A 441 -23.05 24.16 3.48
C VAL A 441 -24.50 23.74 3.66
N ILE A 442 -25.29 23.67 2.58
CA ILE A 442 -26.68 23.21 2.61
C ILE A 442 -26.75 21.75 3.09
N GLU A 443 -25.91 20.87 2.57
CA GLU A 443 -25.86 19.45 2.95
C GLU A 443 -25.53 19.25 4.45
N VAL A 444 -24.54 19.99 4.96
CA VAL A 444 -24.19 19.99 6.39
C VAL A 444 -25.33 20.57 7.24
N THR A 445 -25.99 21.63 6.77
CA THR A 445 -27.13 22.27 7.43
C THR A 445 -28.32 21.30 7.58
N VAL A 446 -28.59 20.51 6.54
CA VAL A 446 -29.61 19.45 6.56
C VAL A 446 -29.22 18.37 7.57
N SER A 447 -27.96 17.93 7.58
CA SER A 447 -27.46 16.91 8.51
C SER A 447 -27.57 17.35 9.97
N ILE A 448 -27.18 18.60 10.29
CA ILE A 448 -27.30 19.16 11.65
C ILE A 448 -28.75 19.27 12.10
N SER A 449 -29.69 19.48 11.16
CA SER A 449 -31.12 19.48 11.49
C SER A 449 -31.60 18.13 12.03
N ASN A 450 -30.90 17.02 11.78
CA ASN A 450 -31.25 15.71 12.34
C ASN A 450 -30.93 15.61 13.84
N PHE A 451 -30.16 16.55 14.41
CA PHE A 451 -29.88 16.58 15.85
C PHE A 451 -31.01 17.21 16.69
N ARG A 452 -32.17 17.47 16.07
CA ARG A 452 -33.39 17.97 16.73
C ARG A 452 -33.79 17.04 17.88
N GLY A 453 -33.50 17.47 19.11
CA GLY A 453 -33.82 16.74 20.34
C GLY A 453 -32.60 16.33 21.17
N ARG A 454 -31.38 16.47 20.62
CA ARG A 454 -30.13 16.22 21.35
C ARG A 454 -29.67 17.45 22.11
N VAL A 455 -29.05 17.24 23.27
CA VAL A 455 -28.57 18.31 24.17
C VAL A 455 -27.07 18.23 24.47
N ASP A 456 -26.36 17.26 23.90
CA ASP A 456 -25.00 16.87 24.27
C ASP A 456 -23.94 17.28 23.23
N TRP A 457 -24.34 17.98 22.18
CA TRP A 457 -23.51 18.18 20.98
C TRP A 457 -23.03 19.62 20.78
N TYR A 458 -23.53 20.60 21.54
CA TYR A 458 -23.02 21.98 21.53
C TYR A 458 -23.30 22.78 22.81
N SER A 459 -22.46 23.77 23.08
CA SER A 459 -22.66 24.80 24.10
C SER A 459 -22.54 26.21 23.50
N GLN A 460 -22.91 27.24 24.27
CA GLN A 460 -22.73 28.64 23.81
C GLN A 460 -21.26 28.94 23.51
N LYS A 461 -20.35 28.39 24.33
CA LYS A 461 -18.90 28.56 24.18
C LYS A 461 -18.40 28.00 22.85
N THR A 462 -18.73 26.75 22.54
CA THR A 462 -18.28 26.09 21.30
C THR A 462 -18.94 26.70 20.07
N LEU A 463 -20.18 27.18 20.19
CA LEU A 463 -20.86 27.93 19.13
C LEU A 463 -20.18 29.29 18.83
N ASP A 464 -19.77 30.03 19.86
CA ASP A 464 -19.06 31.30 19.69
C ASP A 464 -17.65 31.11 19.13
N GLU A 465 -17.03 29.97 19.39
CA GLU A 465 -15.76 29.58 18.77
C GLU A 465 -15.95 29.22 17.29
N ALA A 466 -16.93 28.38 16.96
CA ALA A 466 -17.30 28.06 15.58
C ALA A 466 -17.58 29.31 14.74
N ARG A 467 -18.32 30.28 15.31
CA ARG A 467 -18.57 31.58 14.67
C ARG A 467 -17.30 32.38 14.44
N ARG A 468 -16.35 32.36 15.39
CA ARG A 468 -15.06 33.06 15.22
C ARG A 468 -14.24 32.48 14.08
N ILE A 469 -14.23 31.15 13.93
CA ILE A 469 -13.55 30.46 12.82
C ILE A 469 -14.15 30.92 11.48
N LEU A 470 -15.48 30.91 11.37
CA LEU A 470 -16.16 31.22 10.12
C LEU A 470 -16.26 32.72 9.80
N ARG A 471 -16.11 33.62 10.79
CA ARG A 471 -16.04 35.08 10.58
C ARG A 471 -14.89 35.53 9.69
N ALA A 472 -13.85 34.71 9.55
CA ALA A 472 -12.76 34.96 8.61
C ALA A 472 -13.22 34.88 7.14
N LEU A 473 -14.36 34.24 6.86
CA LEU A 473 -14.94 34.15 5.53
C LEU A 473 -15.70 35.45 5.22
N GLY A 474 -15.43 36.04 4.04
CA GLY A 474 -16.06 37.28 3.57
C GLY A 474 -17.44 37.06 2.94
N GLU A 475 -17.95 38.09 2.28
CA GLU A 475 -19.16 38.01 1.43
C GLU A 475 -18.84 37.33 0.09
N PRO A 476 -19.73 36.50 -0.49
CA PRO A 476 -21.12 36.22 -0.08
C PRO A 476 -21.31 35.12 1.00
N GLN A 477 -20.24 34.46 1.43
CA GLN A 477 -20.30 33.28 2.31
C GLN A 477 -20.99 33.54 3.65
N GLN A 478 -20.90 34.76 4.20
CA GLN A 478 -21.57 35.06 5.47
C GLN A 478 -23.09 34.95 5.43
N ASN A 479 -23.73 35.28 4.30
CA ASN A 479 -25.18 35.18 4.22
C ASN A 479 -25.65 33.73 4.35
N ASP A 480 -24.93 32.79 3.74
CA ASP A 480 -25.25 31.35 3.83
C ASP A 480 -24.99 30.80 5.24
N LEU A 481 -23.92 31.26 5.89
CA LEU A 481 -23.55 30.85 7.25
C LEU A 481 -24.54 31.37 8.29
N ASP A 482 -25.02 32.59 8.14
CA ASP A 482 -26.07 33.16 9.00
C ASP A 482 -27.34 32.32 8.94
N GLU A 483 -27.70 31.79 7.76
CA GLU A 483 -28.84 30.88 7.61
C GLU A 483 -28.61 29.55 8.34
N MET A 484 -27.43 28.93 8.17
CA MET A 484 -27.06 27.72 8.92
C MET A 484 -27.14 27.95 10.43
N TYR A 485 -26.65 29.10 10.92
CA TYR A 485 -26.61 29.38 12.36
C TYR A 485 -27.98 29.65 13.00
N LYS A 486 -29.00 30.02 12.22
CA LYS A 486 -30.39 30.16 12.73
C LYS A 486 -30.92 28.86 13.32
N ILE A 487 -30.45 27.71 12.85
CA ILE A 487 -30.87 26.40 13.35
C ILE A 487 -30.55 26.25 14.85
N PHE A 488 -29.36 26.69 15.28
CA PHE A 488 -28.91 26.55 16.68
C PHE A 488 -29.75 27.36 17.68
N ALA A 489 -30.46 28.40 17.23
CA ALA A 489 -31.33 29.20 18.09
C ALA A 489 -32.57 28.44 18.56
N ASN A 490 -32.99 27.44 17.79
CA ASN A 490 -34.21 26.66 18.03
C ASN A 490 -33.93 25.26 18.60
N LEU A 491 -32.66 24.91 18.82
CA LEU A 491 -32.24 23.60 19.32
C LEU A 491 -31.92 23.65 20.83
N PRO A 492 -32.14 22.54 21.56
CA PRO A 492 -31.75 22.47 22.97
C PRO A 492 -30.23 22.21 23.08
N ARG A 493 -29.59 22.77 24.11
CA ARG A 493 -28.12 22.85 24.24
C ARG A 493 -27.60 22.41 25.59
N VAL A 494 -26.29 22.10 25.67
CA VAL A 494 -25.57 21.93 26.94
C VAL A 494 -25.64 23.26 27.71
N ARG A 495 -26.00 23.19 28.99
CA ARG A 495 -26.13 24.38 29.86
C ARG A 495 -24.80 24.86 30.39
#